data_AF-A0A2D9YZA6-F1
#
_entry.id   AF-A0A2D9YZA6-F1
#
_cell.length_a   1.000
_cell.length_b   1.000
_cell.length_c   1.000
_cell.angle_alpha   90.00
_cell.angle_beta   90.00
_cell.angle_gamma   90.00
#
_symmetry.space_group_name_H-M   'P 1'
#
loop_
_entity.id
_entity.type
_entity.pdbx_description
1 polymer ?
#
loop_
_entity_poly.entity_id
_entity_poly.type
_entity_poly.pdbx_seq_one_letter_code
_entity_poly.pdbx_strand_id
1 'polypeptide(L)'
;MKNILTTKQLRDKHDPDSILREIESFYEENLDKLISILSHSNSPLITYSSNLQISFLETNQRQDELISEAASLLKDALYFMMLSKKERTSITRKMRAYYSEVLKNQLIRVKLLLDDPEVGTPKHSTDPSSNHKGMQQVRSILSIIKKSLVIESEYRENLTRIGYLTGLQVSMGYFFLFLKKIGMTQKDQISLVQHIFDEFKVDWEEVDRENIKVSIQQPALDYHRSMQNESQRISGVLFSSALDDSTLSNLVDQAMLLSKRIRRF
;
A
#
# COMPACT_ATOMS: atom_id res chain seq x y z
N MET A 1 22.01 -19.04 -16.56
CA MET A 1 20.93 -18.17 -16.04
C MET A 1 21.55 -17.15 -15.09
N LYS A 2 21.14 -15.87 -15.13
CA LYS A 2 21.54 -14.89 -14.10
C LYS A 2 21.07 -15.41 -12.73
N ASN A 3 21.88 -15.21 -11.69
CA ASN A 3 21.54 -15.63 -10.33
C ASN A 3 20.23 -14.93 -9.87
N ILE A 4 19.15 -15.69 -9.69
CA ILE A 4 17.87 -15.17 -9.23
C ILE A 4 17.94 -15.06 -7.71
N LEU A 5 18.12 -13.84 -7.20
CA LEU A 5 18.20 -13.59 -5.76
C LEU A 5 16.93 -14.04 -5.03
N THR A 6 17.10 -14.66 -3.87
CA THR A 6 16.00 -14.96 -2.95
C THR A 6 15.46 -13.68 -2.31
N THR A 7 14.26 -13.72 -1.76
CA THR A 7 13.70 -12.56 -1.04
C THR A 7 14.59 -12.15 0.13
N LYS A 8 15.27 -13.10 0.80
CA LYS A 8 16.23 -12.79 1.86
C LYS A 8 17.41 -11.96 1.32
N GLN A 9 18.03 -12.42 0.24
CA GLN A 9 19.13 -11.68 -0.39
C GLN A 9 18.70 -10.30 -0.93
N LEU A 10 17.46 -10.17 -1.40
CA LEU A 10 16.90 -8.87 -1.78
C LEU A 10 16.69 -7.95 -0.57
N ARG A 11 16.27 -8.49 0.58
CA ARG A 11 16.23 -7.73 1.84
C ARG A 11 17.63 -7.29 2.26
N ASP A 12 18.63 -8.17 2.20
CA ASP A 12 20.00 -7.81 2.55
C ASP A 12 20.57 -6.73 1.61
N LYS A 13 20.20 -6.77 0.31
CA LYS A 13 20.62 -5.80 -0.70
C LYS A 13 19.97 -4.42 -0.54
N HIS A 14 18.66 -4.41 -0.32
CA HIS A 14 17.86 -3.18 -0.33
C HIS A 14 17.45 -2.72 1.06
N ASP A 15 17.77 -3.43 2.14
CA ASP A 15 17.41 -3.12 3.53
C ASP A 15 16.08 -2.36 3.69
N PRO A 16 14.94 -2.98 3.33
CA PRO A 16 13.63 -2.36 3.49
C PRO A 16 13.20 -2.33 4.96
N ASP A 17 13.71 -3.26 5.77
CA ASP A 17 13.29 -3.42 7.17
C ASP A 17 13.78 -2.26 8.05
N SER A 18 14.91 -1.61 7.72
CA SER A 18 15.28 -0.34 8.38
C SER A 18 14.24 0.75 8.13
N ILE A 19 13.83 0.96 6.88
CA ILE A 19 12.84 1.96 6.49
C ILE A 19 11.50 1.70 7.20
N LEU A 20 11.06 0.43 7.24
CA LEU A 20 9.83 0.06 7.91
C LEU A 20 9.90 0.35 9.42
N ARG A 21 11.03 0.06 10.08
CA ARG A 21 11.25 0.38 11.50
C ARG A 21 11.34 1.87 11.76
N GLU A 22 11.98 2.64 10.88
CA GLU A 22 12.02 4.09 10.98
C GLU A 22 10.62 4.69 10.90
N ILE A 23 9.74 4.19 10.02
CA ILE A 23 8.35 4.67 9.96
C ILE A 23 7.63 4.45 11.30
N GLU A 24 7.83 3.30 11.94
CA GLU A 24 7.27 3.02 13.26
C GLU A 24 7.84 3.97 14.33
N SER A 25 9.17 4.09 14.41
CA SER A 25 9.85 4.96 15.39
C SER A 25 9.42 6.41 15.24
N PHE A 26 9.42 6.94 14.01
CA PHE A 26 9.01 8.32 13.73
C PHE A 26 7.56 8.55 14.09
N TYR A 27 6.69 7.56 13.87
CA TYR A 27 5.30 7.65 14.28
C TYR A 27 5.16 7.74 15.79
N GLU A 28 5.76 6.81 16.53
CA GLU A 28 5.71 6.78 18.00
C GLU A 28 6.28 8.07 18.61
N GLU A 29 7.43 8.55 18.11
CA GLU A 29 8.10 9.76 18.61
C GLU A 29 7.32 11.05 18.35
N ASN A 30 6.49 11.10 17.29
CA ASN A 30 5.80 12.32 16.87
C ASN A 30 4.27 12.24 17.02
N LEU A 31 3.74 11.14 17.57
CA LEU A 31 2.30 10.91 17.70
C LEU A 31 1.65 11.98 18.58
N ASP A 32 2.22 12.28 19.73
CA ASP A 32 1.67 13.29 20.66
C ASP A 32 1.62 14.67 20.01
N LYS A 33 2.69 15.03 19.27
CA LYS A 33 2.72 16.27 18.49
C LYS A 33 1.63 16.26 17.43
N LEU A 34 1.48 15.19 16.67
CA LEU A 34 0.45 15.08 15.63
C LEU A 34 -0.96 15.19 16.23
N ILE A 35 -1.25 14.49 17.33
CA ILE A 35 -2.52 14.59 18.05
C ILE A 35 -2.77 16.02 18.49
N SER A 36 -1.77 16.70 19.07
CA SER A 36 -1.89 18.09 19.52
C SER A 36 -2.22 19.06 18.38
N ILE A 37 -1.67 18.84 17.18
CA ILE A 37 -1.96 19.63 15.99
C ILE A 37 -3.39 19.39 15.52
N LEU A 38 -3.80 18.12 15.44
CA LEU A 38 -5.14 17.73 15.00
C LEU A 38 -6.23 18.19 15.98
N SER A 39 -5.92 18.26 17.27
CA SER A 39 -6.80 18.68 18.37
C SER A 39 -6.72 20.16 18.71
N HIS A 40 -5.89 20.95 18.02
CA HIS A 40 -5.79 22.38 18.26
C HIS A 40 -7.09 23.09 17.90
N SER A 41 -7.55 24.04 18.72
CA SER A 41 -8.77 24.86 18.50
C SER A 41 -8.93 25.46 17.09
N ASN A 42 -7.84 25.66 16.34
CA ASN A 42 -7.82 26.25 15.01
C ASN A 42 -7.84 25.17 13.90
N SER A 43 -7.67 23.90 14.25
CA SER A 43 -7.77 22.77 13.35
C SER A 43 -9.21 22.67 12.82
N PRO A 44 -9.40 22.67 11.49
CA PRO A 44 -10.72 22.46 10.92
C PRO A 44 -11.35 21.13 11.34
N LEU A 45 -10.56 20.14 11.79
CA LEU A 45 -11.04 18.83 12.17
C LEU A 45 -12.02 18.87 13.36
N ILE A 46 -11.92 19.86 14.24
CA ILE A 46 -12.76 19.96 15.46
C ILE A 46 -14.21 20.31 15.14
N THR A 47 -14.47 20.95 14.00
CA THR A 47 -15.84 21.34 13.63
C THR A 47 -16.64 20.20 13.00
N TYR A 48 -15.99 19.04 12.78
CA TYR A 48 -16.61 17.86 12.19
C TYR A 48 -16.82 16.77 13.24
N SER A 49 -17.94 16.08 13.15
CA SER A 49 -18.24 14.90 13.95
C SER A 49 -18.43 13.69 13.05
N SER A 50 -18.10 12.49 13.56
CA SER A 50 -18.43 11.25 12.87
C SER A 50 -19.96 11.13 12.78
N ASN A 51 -20.52 11.14 11.57
CA ASN A 51 -21.96 10.94 11.29
C ASN A 51 -22.43 9.50 11.60
N LEU A 52 -22.24 9.04 12.83
CA LEU A 52 -22.82 7.82 13.39
C LEU A 52 -23.80 8.27 14.49
N GLN A 53 -25.07 7.89 14.30
CA GLN A 53 -26.27 8.18 15.11
C GLN A 53 -26.08 8.92 16.46
N ILE A 54 -26.83 10.01 16.60
CA ILE A 54 -26.74 11.01 17.67
C ILE A 54 -27.13 10.38 19.03
N SER A 55 -26.14 10.19 19.90
CA SER A 55 -26.34 10.08 21.36
C SER A 55 -25.74 11.32 21.98
N PHE A 56 -26.54 12.08 22.73
CA PHE A 56 -26.25 13.45 23.19
C PHE A 56 -25.17 13.52 24.29
N LEU A 57 -24.67 12.39 24.78
CA LEU A 57 -23.75 12.30 25.93
C LEU A 57 -22.31 11.88 25.57
N GLU A 58 -22.03 11.56 24.30
CA GLU A 58 -20.76 10.93 23.86
C GLU A 58 -19.84 11.87 23.04
N THR A 59 -20.09 13.17 23.03
CA THR A 59 -19.46 14.12 22.09
C THR A 59 -17.93 14.22 22.23
N ASN A 60 -17.38 14.22 23.45
CA ASN A 60 -15.93 14.34 23.66
C ASN A 60 -15.18 13.05 23.26
N GLN A 61 -15.71 11.89 23.62
CA GLN A 61 -15.10 10.60 23.29
C GLN A 61 -15.07 10.36 21.77
N ARG A 62 -16.12 10.79 21.06
CA ARG A 62 -16.20 10.71 19.59
C ARG A 62 -15.18 11.61 18.90
N GLN A 63 -14.85 12.76 19.49
CA GLN A 63 -13.84 13.67 18.93
C GLN A 63 -12.43 13.10 19.07
N ASP A 64 -12.12 12.52 20.22
CA ASP A 64 -10.82 11.87 20.46
C ASP A 64 -10.63 10.65 19.56
N GLU A 65 -11.69 9.86 19.34
CA GLU A 65 -11.69 8.74 18.38
C GLU A 65 -11.42 9.22 16.94
N LEU A 66 -12.07 10.31 16.52
CA LEU A 66 -11.87 10.90 15.19
C LEU A 66 -10.43 11.40 15.01
N ILE A 67 -9.86 12.07 16.01
CA ILE A 67 -8.46 12.54 16.00
C ILE A 67 -7.49 11.36 15.96
N SER A 68 -7.75 10.31 16.76
CA SER A 68 -6.93 9.09 16.78
C SER A 68 -6.96 8.36 15.43
N GLU A 69 -8.14 8.22 14.81
CA GLU A 69 -8.28 7.63 13.47
C GLU A 69 -7.52 8.48 12.44
N ALA A 70 -7.70 9.80 12.45
CA ALA A 70 -7.00 10.73 11.57
C ALA A 70 -5.46 10.62 11.70
N ALA A 71 -4.95 10.58 12.94
CA ALA A 71 -3.53 10.43 13.23
C ALA A 71 -2.98 9.09 12.72
N SER A 72 -3.72 8.00 12.94
CA SER A 72 -3.32 6.66 12.49
C SER A 72 -3.18 6.55 10.97
N LEU A 73 -4.05 7.25 10.23
CA LEU A 73 -4.02 7.31 8.76
C LEU A 73 -2.86 8.12 8.20
N LEU A 74 -2.22 8.96 9.03
CA LEU A 74 -1.08 9.79 8.66
C LEU A 74 0.28 9.16 9.00
N LYS A 75 0.30 7.95 9.57
CA LYS A 75 1.53 7.26 10.01
C LYS A 75 2.68 7.30 9.00
N ASP A 76 2.43 6.82 7.78
CA ASP A 76 3.44 6.79 6.72
C ASP A 76 3.78 8.19 6.21
N ALA A 77 2.75 9.05 6.13
CA ALA A 77 2.93 10.42 5.68
C ALA A 77 3.85 11.18 6.65
N LEU A 78 3.70 10.97 7.96
CA LEU A 78 4.50 11.59 9.00
C LEU A 78 5.99 11.27 8.85
N TYR A 79 6.34 10.02 8.54
CA TYR A 79 7.72 9.67 8.21
C TYR A 79 8.22 10.49 7.02
N PHE A 80 7.48 10.56 5.92
CA PHE A 80 7.89 11.36 4.76
C PHE A 80 7.95 12.86 5.06
N MET A 81 7.06 13.40 5.91
CA MET A 81 7.07 14.82 6.32
C MET A 81 8.41 15.20 6.94
N MET A 82 8.99 14.32 7.76
CA MET A 82 10.23 14.54 8.48
C MET A 82 11.50 14.37 7.64
N LEU A 83 11.40 13.78 6.44
CA LEU A 83 12.52 13.60 5.52
C LEU A 83 12.73 14.83 4.62
N SER A 84 13.99 15.05 4.22
CA SER A 84 14.31 16.02 3.16
C SER A 84 13.79 15.57 1.78
N LYS A 85 13.65 16.51 0.83
CA LYS A 85 13.25 16.21 -0.56
C LYS A 85 14.07 15.07 -1.18
N LYS A 86 15.40 15.08 -0.98
CA LYS A 86 16.32 14.07 -1.50
C LYS A 86 16.09 12.70 -0.87
N GLU A 87 15.87 12.65 0.45
CA GLU A 87 15.61 11.42 1.19
C GLU A 87 14.28 10.80 0.78
N ARG A 88 13.19 11.60 0.70
CA ARG A 88 11.87 11.12 0.23
C ARG A 88 11.99 10.39 -1.11
N THR A 89 12.61 11.02 -2.11
CA THR A 89 12.82 10.40 -3.43
C THR A 89 13.68 9.14 -3.33
N SER A 90 14.75 9.17 -2.53
CA SER A 90 15.66 8.03 -2.38
C SER A 90 14.96 6.82 -1.76
N ILE A 91 14.18 7.03 -0.70
CA ILE A 91 13.43 6.00 0.01
C ILE A 91 12.35 5.40 -0.88
N THR A 92 11.51 6.22 -1.52
CA THR A 92 10.47 5.75 -2.44
C THR A 92 11.09 4.92 -3.57
N ARG A 93 12.21 5.36 -4.14
CA ARG A 93 12.94 4.63 -5.18
C ARG A 93 13.49 3.30 -4.68
N LYS A 94 14.11 3.29 -3.49
CA LYS A 94 14.67 2.08 -2.86
C LYS A 94 13.57 1.04 -2.61
N MET A 95 12.44 1.45 -2.02
CA MET A 95 11.30 0.56 -1.76
C MET A 95 10.62 0.06 -3.03
N ARG A 96 10.40 0.92 -4.03
CA ARG A 96 9.86 0.50 -5.34
C ARG A 96 10.78 -0.50 -6.03
N ALA A 97 12.09 -0.26 -6.03
CA ALA A 97 13.07 -1.17 -6.62
C ALA A 97 13.07 -2.53 -5.93
N TYR A 98 13.07 -2.55 -4.59
CA TYR A 98 12.98 -3.78 -3.80
C TYR A 98 11.74 -4.61 -4.19
N TYR A 99 10.54 -4.01 -4.14
CA TYR A 99 9.31 -4.75 -4.44
C TYR A 99 9.20 -5.19 -5.90
N SER A 100 9.66 -4.38 -6.85
CA SER A 100 9.72 -4.78 -8.27
C SER A 100 10.66 -5.97 -8.49
N GLU A 101 11.84 -5.99 -7.84
CA GLU A 101 12.75 -7.13 -7.91
C GLU A 101 12.17 -8.38 -7.24
N VAL A 102 11.49 -8.24 -6.09
CA VAL A 102 10.82 -9.36 -5.41
C VAL A 102 9.76 -10.00 -6.30
N LEU A 103 8.84 -9.20 -6.85
CA LEU A 103 7.78 -9.69 -7.73
C LEU A 103 8.34 -10.39 -8.97
N LYS A 104 9.32 -9.76 -9.63
CA LYS A 104 9.98 -10.33 -10.81
C LYS A 104 10.60 -11.69 -10.49
N ASN A 105 11.35 -11.77 -9.39
CA ASN A 105 12.04 -12.99 -9.00
C ASN A 105 11.08 -14.09 -8.53
N GLN A 106 9.95 -13.74 -7.89
CA GLN A 106 8.90 -14.70 -7.54
C GLN A 106 8.17 -15.20 -8.78
N LEU A 107 7.80 -14.30 -9.70
CA LEU A 107 7.11 -14.65 -10.93
C LEU A 107 7.95 -15.58 -11.82
N ILE A 108 9.26 -15.35 -11.93
CA ILE A 108 10.16 -16.24 -12.67
C ILE A 108 10.15 -17.64 -12.06
N ARG A 109 10.25 -17.76 -10.73
CA ARG A 109 10.24 -19.07 -10.06
C ARG A 109 8.93 -19.83 -10.26
N VAL A 110 7.80 -19.13 -10.11
CA VAL A 110 6.47 -19.73 -10.33
C VAL A 110 6.32 -20.17 -11.78
N LYS A 111 6.78 -19.37 -12.75
CA LYS A 111 6.79 -19.75 -14.18
C LYS A 111 7.62 -21.00 -14.42
N LEU A 112 8.86 -21.05 -13.94
CA LEU A 112 9.73 -22.23 -14.09
C LEU A 112 9.09 -23.53 -13.58
N LEU A 113 8.39 -23.47 -12.44
CA LEU A 113 7.68 -24.64 -11.88
C LEU A 113 6.43 -25.04 -12.68
N LEU A 114 5.75 -24.08 -13.30
CA LEU A 114 4.56 -24.34 -14.12
C LEU A 114 4.93 -24.79 -15.54
N ASP A 115 6.07 -24.35 -16.05
CA ASP A 115 6.56 -24.65 -17.40
C ASP A 115 7.10 -26.09 -17.51
N ASP A 116 7.43 -26.74 -16.39
CA ASP A 116 7.81 -28.14 -16.34
C ASP A 116 6.61 -29.02 -15.85
N PRO A 117 5.91 -29.70 -16.78
CA PRO A 117 4.76 -30.51 -16.46
C PRO A 117 5.11 -31.87 -15.83
N GLU A 118 6.37 -32.14 -15.54
CA GLU A 118 6.83 -33.38 -14.89
C GLU A 118 7.54 -33.15 -13.55
N VAL A 119 7.58 -31.90 -13.05
CA VAL A 119 8.11 -31.60 -11.71
C VAL A 119 7.47 -32.51 -10.66
N GLY A 120 8.31 -33.29 -9.97
CA GLY A 120 7.90 -34.23 -8.91
C GLY A 120 7.37 -35.57 -9.42
N THR A 121 7.16 -35.75 -10.73
CA THR A 121 6.71 -36.99 -11.36
C THR A 121 7.33 -37.12 -12.77
N PRO A 122 8.66 -37.32 -12.89
CA PRO A 122 9.30 -37.57 -14.18
C PRO A 122 8.68 -38.83 -14.79
N LYS A 123 8.31 -38.77 -16.07
CA LYS A 123 7.72 -39.92 -16.76
C LYS A 123 8.81 -40.68 -17.52
N HIS A 124 8.82 -42.00 -17.37
CA HIS A 124 9.69 -42.87 -18.14
C HIS A 124 8.88 -43.92 -18.90
N SER A 125 9.07 -43.99 -20.22
CA SER A 125 8.54 -45.04 -21.09
C SER A 125 7.03 -45.30 -20.90
N THR A 126 6.66 -46.44 -20.31
CA THR A 126 5.29 -46.93 -20.13
C THR A 126 4.70 -46.54 -18.78
N ASP A 127 5.32 -45.60 -18.05
CA ASP A 127 4.80 -45.15 -16.77
C ASP A 127 3.33 -44.70 -16.93
N PRO A 128 2.40 -45.27 -16.15
CA PRO A 128 1.01 -44.88 -16.22
C PRO A 128 0.91 -43.38 -15.94
N SER A 129 0.02 -42.68 -16.64
CA SER A 129 -0.22 -41.26 -16.39
C SER A 129 -0.74 -41.08 -14.97
N SER A 130 0.16 -40.83 -14.02
CA SER A 130 -0.22 -40.54 -12.65
C SER A 130 -0.83 -39.14 -12.64
N ASN A 131 -2.14 -39.05 -12.88
CA ASN A 131 -2.94 -37.87 -12.59
C ASN A 131 -2.98 -37.69 -11.07
N HIS A 132 -1.87 -37.26 -10.49
CA HIS A 132 -1.73 -37.05 -9.07
C HIS A 132 -2.55 -35.82 -8.67
N LYS A 133 -3.71 -36.04 -8.06
CA LYS A 133 -4.64 -34.98 -7.65
C LYS A 133 -3.95 -33.86 -6.86
N GLY A 134 -3.02 -34.22 -5.97
CA GLY A 134 -2.24 -33.24 -5.21
C GLY A 134 -1.34 -32.36 -6.09
N MET A 135 -0.73 -32.91 -7.15
CA MET A 135 0.11 -32.11 -8.06
C MET A 135 -0.74 -31.21 -8.95
N GLN A 136 -1.94 -31.67 -9.34
CA GLN A 136 -2.92 -30.84 -10.04
C GLN A 136 -3.36 -29.66 -9.16
N GLN A 137 -3.64 -29.89 -7.87
CA GLN A 137 -3.95 -28.82 -6.92
C GLN A 137 -2.79 -27.84 -6.76
N VAL A 138 -1.55 -28.32 -6.59
CA VAL A 138 -0.35 -27.45 -6.52
C VAL A 138 -0.23 -26.57 -7.76
N ARG A 139 -0.44 -27.13 -8.97
CA ARG A 139 -0.43 -26.34 -10.21
C ARG A 139 -1.54 -25.31 -10.27
N SER A 140 -2.74 -25.66 -9.82
CA SER A 140 -3.86 -24.72 -9.74
C SER A 140 -3.53 -23.55 -8.80
N ILE A 141 -2.96 -23.84 -7.63
CA ILE A 141 -2.50 -22.82 -6.67
C ILE A 141 -1.41 -21.94 -7.30
N LEU A 142 -0.38 -22.54 -7.89
CA LEU A 142 0.71 -21.81 -8.56
C LEU A 142 0.19 -20.94 -9.72
N SER A 143 -0.82 -21.40 -10.45
CA SER A 143 -1.47 -20.63 -11.51
C SER A 143 -2.17 -19.39 -10.97
N ILE A 144 -2.87 -19.51 -9.84
CA ILE A 144 -3.51 -18.37 -9.16
C ILE A 144 -2.46 -17.38 -8.63
N ILE A 145 -1.39 -17.89 -8.00
CA ILE A 145 -0.26 -17.05 -7.56
C ILE A 145 0.41 -16.35 -8.76
N LYS A 146 0.59 -17.04 -9.89
CA LYS A 146 1.13 -16.44 -11.12
C LYS A 146 0.24 -15.29 -11.59
N LYS A 147 -1.08 -15.48 -11.64
CA LYS A 147 -2.05 -14.45 -12.05
C LYS A 147 -1.95 -13.22 -11.15
N SER A 148 -1.93 -13.40 -9.82
CA SER A 148 -1.83 -12.28 -8.89
C SER A 148 -0.50 -11.52 -9.02
N LEU A 149 0.62 -12.23 -9.16
CA LEU A 149 1.94 -11.61 -9.38
C LEU A 149 2.02 -10.86 -10.72
N VAL A 150 1.34 -11.33 -11.77
CA VAL A 150 1.27 -10.63 -13.06
C VAL A 150 0.50 -9.32 -12.93
N ILE A 151 -0.65 -9.33 -12.25
CA ILE A 151 -1.42 -8.10 -11.99
C ILE A 151 -0.57 -7.07 -11.25
N GLU A 152 0.16 -7.48 -10.20
CA GLU A 152 1.05 -6.57 -9.47
C GLU A 152 2.23 -6.06 -10.31
N SER A 153 2.77 -6.91 -11.20
CA SER A 153 3.84 -6.50 -12.12
C SER A 153 3.35 -5.45 -13.10
N GLU A 154 2.20 -5.67 -13.74
CA GLU A 154 1.57 -4.73 -14.67
C GLU A 154 1.25 -3.39 -14.00
N TYR A 155 0.69 -3.44 -12.78
CA TYR A 155 0.44 -2.22 -12.00
C TYR A 155 1.72 -1.40 -11.80
N ARG A 156 2.83 -2.07 -11.46
CA ARG A 156 4.12 -1.40 -11.20
C ARG A 156 4.78 -0.84 -12.43
N GLU A 157 4.66 -1.52 -13.57
CA GLU A 157 5.17 -1.02 -14.85
C GLU A 157 4.47 0.27 -15.27
N ASN A 158 3.22 0.46 -14.84
CA ASN A 158 2.40 1.64 -15.11
C ASN A 158 2.48 2.74 -14.02
N LEU A 159 3.31 2.56 -12.98
CA LEU A 159 3.47 3.60 -11.96
C LEU A 159 4.10 4.86 -12.55
N THR A 160 3.59 6.02 -12.14
CA THR A 160 4.17 7.30 -12.52
C THR A 160 5.59 7.45 -11.98
N ARG A 161 6.37 8.30 -12.65
CA ARG A 161 7.74 8.62 -12.26
C ARG A 161 7.78 9.14 -10.83
N ILE A 162 8.79 8.70 -10.08
CA ILE A 162 9.00 9.09 -8.69
C ILE A 162 9.41 10.57 -8.63
N GLY A 163 8.62 11.36 -7.91
CA GLY A 163 8.96 12.70 -7.42
C GLY A 163 9.22 12.67 -5.91
N TYR A 164 9.61 13.81 -5.34
CA TYR A 164 9.84 13.90 -3.88
C TYR A 164 8.54 13.92 -3.07
N LEU A 165 7.41 14.28 -3.69
CA LEU A 165 6.09 14.21 -3.07
C LEU A 165 5.43 12.83 -3.17
N THR A 166 5.97 11.92 -3.98
CA THR A 166 5.30 10.65 -4.29
C THR A 166 4.99 9.82 -3.04
N GLY A 167 5.92 9.74 -2.07
CA GLY A 167 5.67 9.05 -0.80
C GLY A 167 4.53 9.68 0.01
N LEU A 168 4.45 11.01 0.07
CA LEU A 168 3.36 11.75 0.72
C LEU A 168 2.03 11.52 0.00
N GLN A 169 2.02 11.59 -1.34
CA GLN A 169 0.82 11.39 -2.15
C GLN A 169 0.26 9.98 -1.96
N VAL A 170 1.10 8.95 -2.02
CA VAL A 170 0.65 7.55 -1.84
C VAL A 170 0.13 7.31 -0.43
N SER A 171 0.82 7.82 0.60
CA SER A 171 0.45 7.58 2.01
C SER A 171 -0.82 8.32 2.45
N MET A 172 -1.10 9.51 1.91
CA MET A 172 -2.23 10.33 2.36
C MET A 172 -3.58 9.96 1.72
N GLY A 173 -3.64 9.00 0.81
CA GLY A 173 -4.87 8.65 0.09
C GLY A 173 -6.04 8.23 1.01
N TYR A 174 -5.77 7.38 2.01
CA TYR A 174 -6.79 6.97 2.98
C TYR A 174 -7.21 8.11 3.91
N PHE A 175 -6.26 8.97 4.31
CA PHE A 175 -6.55 10.15 5.12
C PHE A 175 -7.56 11.08 4.42
N PHE A 176 -7.34 11.44 3.15
CA PHE A 176 -8.28 12.28 2.42
C PHE A 176 -9.66 11.63 2.21
N LEU A 177 -9.72 10.31 2.02
CA LEU A 177 -10.99 9.60 1.97
C LEU A 177 -11.74 9.64 3.29
N PHE A 178 -11.02 9.47 4.41
CA PHE A 178 -11.58 9.60 5.74
C PHE A 178 -12.16 11.01 5.96
N LEU A 179 -11.41 12.06 5.62
CA LEU A 179 -11.89 13.44 5.71
C LEU A 179 -13.15 13.67 4.86
N LYS A 180 -13.19 13.10 3.65
CA LYS A 180 -14.39 13.15 2.80
C LYS A 180 -15.57 12.40 3.43
N LYS A 181 -15.33 11.26 4.08
CA LYS A 181 -16.34 10.42 4.73
C LYS A 181 -17.00 11.14 5.91
N ILE A 182 -16.25 11.92 6.68
CA ILE A 182 -16.81 12.76 7.77
C ILE A 182 -17.46 14.06 7.27
N GLY A 183 -17.54 14.25 5.94
CA GLY A 183 -18.19 15.41 5.34
C GLY A 183 -17.32 16.67 5.25
N MET A 184 -16.00 16.56 5.45
CA MET A 184 -15.10 17.71 5.42
C MET A 184 -15.03 18.36 4.04
N THR A 185 -15.22 19.69 3.99
CA THR A 185 -15.13 20.44 2.74
C THR A 185 -13.70 20.42 2.18
N GLN A 186 -13.55 20.52 0.84
CA GLN A 186 -12.21 20.54 0.23
C GLN A 186 -11.33 21.70 0.77
N LYS A 187 -11.94 22.85 1.05
CA LYS A 187 -11.23 24.01 1.61
C LYS A 187 -10.64 23.65 2.99
N ASP A 188 -11.44 23.03 3.85
CA ASP A 188 -10.99 22.65 5.20
C ASP A 188 -9.97 21.52 5.18
N GLN A 189 -10.11 20.56 4.26
CA GLN A 189 -9.08 19.53 4.04
C GLN A 189 -7.74 20.14 3.65
N ILE A 190 -7.74 21.14 2.76
CA ILE A 190 -6.52 21.85 2.33
C ILE A 190 -5.93 22.63 3.51
N SER A 191 -6.75 23.39 4.24
CA SER A 191 -6.32 24.15 5.42
C SER A 191 -5.74 23.24 6.52
N LEU A 192 -6.35 22.08 6.76
CA LEU A 192 -5.86 21.10 7.73
C LEU A 192 -4.48 20.57 7.34
N VAL A 193 -4.30 20.18 6.07
CA VAL A 193 -3.02 19.69 5.58
C VAL A 193 -1.96 20.78 5.59
N GLN A 194 -2.31 22.01 5.23
CA GLN A 194 -1.41 23.16 5.32
C GLN A 194 -0.93 23.34 6.76
N HIS A 195 -1.85 23.34 7.72
CA HIS A 195 -1.50 23.51 9.13
C HIS A 195 -0.56 22.39 9.62
N ILE A 196 -0.85 21.13 9.29
CA ILE A 196 0.04 20.00 9.60
C ILE A 196 1.42 20.21 8.97
N PHE A 197 1.47 20.59 7.70
CA PHE A 197 2.72 20.79 6.98
C PHE A 197 3.54 21.95 7.55
N ASP A 198 2.91 23.04 7.96
CA ASP A 198 3.59 24.18 8.57
C ASP A 198 4.21 23.79 9.92
N GLU A 199 3.45 23.07 10.77
CA GLU A 199 3.89 22.61 12.09
C GLU A 199 5.04 21.58 12.01
N PHE A 200 5.06 20.76 10.95
CA PHE A 200 6.16 19.83 10.66
C PHE A 200 7.22 20.43 9.72
N LYS A 201 7.07 21.69 9.30
CA LYS A 201 7.98 22.40 8.39
C LYS A 201 8.28 21.62 7.11
N VAL A 202 7.24 21.03 6.54
CA VAL A 202 7.32 20.17 5.37
C VAL A 202 7.60 21.04 4.16
N ASP A 203 8.73 20.80 3.50
CA ASP A 203 9.00 21.42 2.19
C ASP A 203 8.19 20.71 1.10
N TRP A 204 6.97 21.20 0.84
CA TRP A 204 6.00 20.63 -0.11
C TRP A 204 5.80 21.46 -1.38
N GLU A 205 6.28 22.70 -1.42
CA GLU A 205 6.10 23.62 -2.55
C GLU A 205 6.89 23.12 -3.79
N GLU A 206 6.17 22.85 -4.88
CA GLU A 206 6.72 22.66 -6.23
C GLU A 206 6.59 24.00 -6.98
N VAL A 207 7.68 24.46 -7.61
CA VAL A 207 7.81 25.78 -8.26
C VAL A 207 6.66 26.11 -9.25
N ASP A 208 6.01 25.10 -9.84
CA ASP A 208 4.90 25.27 -10.80
C ASP A 208 3.51 24.85 -10.24
N ARG A 209 3.42 24.42 -8.97
CA ARG A 209 2.19 23.92 -8.33
C ARG A 209 2.07 24.39 -6.88
N GLU A 210 1.74 25.65 -6.69
CA GLU A 210 1.64 26.32 -5.38
C GLU A 210 0.38 25.95 -4.57
N ASN A 211 -0.26 24.80 -4.82
CA ASN A 211 -1.47 24.43 -4.09
C ASN A 211 -1.51 22.94 -3.73
N ILE A 212 -1.68 22.66 -2.43
CA ILE A 212 -1.91 21.33 -1.83
C ILE A 212 -2.96 20.52 -2.60
N LYS A 213 -4.00 21.17 -3.13
CA LYS A 213 -5.02 20.52 -3.96
C LYS A 213 -4.42 19.73 -5.12
N VAL A 214 -3.53 20.38 -5.88
CA VAL A 214 -2.96 19.83 -7.13
C VAL A 214 -1.72 18.99 -6.84
N SER A 215 -0.92 19.40 -5.84
CA SER A 215 0.36 18.76 -5.55
C SER A 215 0.22 17.53 -4.63
N ILE A 216 -0.80 17.47 -3.79
CA ILE A 216 -0.96 16.43 -2.76
C ILE A 216 -2.31 15.73 -2.87
N GLN A 217 -3.42 16.47 -2.70
CA GLN A 217 -4.76 15.89 -2.54
C GLN A 217 -5.23 15.13 -3.77
N GLN A 218 -5.18 15.75 -4.96
CA GLN A 218 -5.60 15.10 -6.21
C GLN A 218 -4.76 13.84 -6.52
N PRO A 219 -3.41 13.92 -6.53
CA PRO A 219 -2.58 12.73 -6.71
C PRO A 219 -2.86 11.63 -5.67
N ALA A 220 -3.05 11.99 -4.40
CA ALA A 220 -3.33 11.02 -3.34
C ALA A 220 -4.65 10.27 -3.57
N LEU A 221 -5.70 10.98 -3.96
CA LEU A 221 -6.99 10.38 -4.30
C LEU A 221 -6.91 9.54 -5.59
N ASP A 222 -6.12 9.95 -6.57
CA ASP A 222 -5.92 9.21 -7.82
C ASP A 222 -5.13 7.92 -7.58
N TYR A 223 -4.07 7.96 -6.77
CA TYR A 223 -3.35 6.77 -6.32
C TYR A 223 -4.29 5.81 -5.60
N HIS A 224 -5.07 6.32 -4.64
CA HIS A 224 -6.02 5.49 -3.92
C HIS A 224 -7.05 4.84 -4.87
N ARG A 225 -7.64 5.61 -5.79
CA ARG A 225 -8.62 5.10 -6.76
C ARG A 225 -7.99 4.02 -7.65
N SER A 226 -6.78 4.26 -8.14
CA SER A 226 -6.04 3.26 -8.93
C SER A 226 -5.80 1.98 -8.12
N MET A 227 -5.39 2.11 -6.85
CA MET A 227 -5.21 0.96 -5.96
C MET A 227 -6.51 0.18 -5.73
N GLN A 228 -7.64 0.86 -5.55
CA GLN A 228 -8.94 0.23 -5.32
C GLN A 228 -9.44 -0.51 -6.57
N ASN A 229 -9.34 0.11 -7.75
CA ASN A 229 -9.75 -0.50 -9.01
C ASN A 229 -8.96 -1.80 -9.29
N GLU A 230 -7.64 -1.75 -9.10
CA GLU A 230 -6.81 -2.95 -9.28
C GLU A 230 -7.07 -4.00 -8.20
N SER A 231 -7.40 -3.59 -6.97
CA SER A 231 -7.81 -4.53 -5.91
C SER A 231 -9.09 -5.30 -6.29
N GLN A 232 -10.07 -4.62 -6.88
CA GLN A 232 -11.27 -5.26 -7.42
C GLN A 232 -10.94 -6.19 -8.59
N ARG A 233 -9.99 -5.80 -9.45
CA ARG A 233 -9.50 -6.67 -10.54
C ARG A 233 -8.88 -7.96 -10.00
N ILE A 234 -8.13 -7.91 -8.90
CA ILE A 234 -7.57 -9.11 -8.24
C ILE A 234 -8.71 -10.03 -7.80
N SER A 235 -9.69 -9.52 -7.06
CA SER A 235 -10.84 -10.33 -6.62
C SER A 235 -11.63 -10.94 -7.78
N GLY A 236 -11.77 -10.22 -8.90
CA GLY A 236 -12.51 -10.69 -10.08
C GLY A 236 -11.75 -11.67 -10.98
N VAL A 237 -10.43 -11.54 -11.10
CA VAL A 237 -9.59 -12.35 -12.01
C VAL A 237 -9.14 -13.67 -11.39
N LEU A 238 -9.04 -13.73 -10.06
CA LEU A 238 -8.59 -14.91 -9.32
C LEU A 238 -9.73 -15.93 -9.12
N PHE A 239 -10.27 -16.44 -10.22
CA PHE A 239 -11.20 -17.58 -10.21
C PHE A 239 -10.49 -18.89 -10.58
N SER A 240 -10.90 -19.98 -9.93
CA SER A 240 -10.51 -21.35 -10.27
C SER A 240 -11.62 -22.33 -9.93
N SER A 241 -12.08 -23.12 -10.90
CA SER A 241 -13.00 -24.25 -10.66
C SER A 241 -12.28 -25.50 -10.14
N ALA A 242 -10.96 -25.49 -10.07
CA ALA A 242 -10.13 -26.63 -9.65
C ALA A 242 -9.73 -26.58 -8.17
N LEU A 243 -10.09 -25.51 -7.46
CA LEU A 243 -9.83 -25.32 -6.04
C LEU A 243 -11.17 -25.17 -5.30
N ASP A 244 -11.22 -25.59 -4.05
CA ASP A 244 -12.37 -25.30 -3.20
C ASP A 244 -12.43 -23.82 -2.82
N ASP A 245 -13.63 -23.35 -2.47
CA ASP A 245 -13.90 -21.94 -2.18
C ASP A 245 -13.06 -21.41 -1.01
N SER A 246 -12.74 -22.24 -0.01
CA SER A 246 -11.97 -21.81 1.15
C SER A 246 -10.50 -21.57 0.81
N THR A 247 -9.90 -22.45 0.01
CA THR A 247 -8.54 -22.28 -0.52
C THR A 247 -8.47 -21.08 -1.44
N LEU A 248 -9.46 -20.91 -2.32
CA LEU A 248 -9.50 -19.79 -3.25
C LEU A 248 -9.62 -18.45 -2.51
N SER A 249 -10.53 -18.36 -1.54
CA SER A 249 -10.71 -17.16 -0.70
C SER A 249 -9.41 -16.79 0.02
N ASN A 250 -8.72 -17.76 0.61
CA ASN A 250 -7.44 -17.53 1.28
C ASN A 250 -6.37 -16.99 0.29
N LEU A 251 -6.28 -17.54 -0.93
CA LEU A 251 -5.35 -17.05 -1.94
C LEU A 251 -5.66 -15.61 -2.38
N VAL A 252 -6.94 -15.25 -2.49
CA VAL A 252 -7.38 -13.89 -2.77
C VAL A 252 -6.98 -12.95 -1.63
N ASP A 253 -7.23 -13.33 -0.38
CA ASP A 253 -6.84 -12.56 0.80
C ASP A 253 -5.32 -12.34 0.85
N GLN A 254 -4.53 -13.37 0.58
CA GLN A 254 -3.07 -13.25 0.50
C GLN A 254 -2.63 -12.31 -0.63
N ALA A 255 -3.25 -12.37 -1.80
CA ALA A 255 -2.96 -11.46 -2.91
C ALA A 255 -3.30 -10.01 -2.55
N MET A 256 -4.41 -9.79 -1.85
CA MET A 256 -4.82 -8.48 -1.36
C MET A 256 -3.86 -7.93 -0.30
N LEU A 257 -3.41 -8.77 0.64
CA LEU A 257 -2.41 -8.41 1.64
C LEU A 257 -1.06 -8.04 1.01
N LEU A 258 -0.61 -8.82 0.01
CA LEU A 258 0.60 -8.50 -0.75
C LEU A 258 0.46 -7.13 -1.41
N SER A 259 -0.65 -6.90 -2.14
CA SER A 259 -0.92 -5.65 -2.84
C SER A 259 -0.86 -4.44 -1.89
N LYS A 260 -1.53 -4.53 -0.73
CA LYS A 260 -1.49 -3.48 0.29
C LYS A 260 -0.06 -3.17 0.76
N ARG A 261 0.74 -4.20 1.03
CA ARG A 261 2.12 -4.04 1.52
C ARG A 261 3.02 -3.38 0.49
N ILE A 262 2.95 -3.84 -0.75
CA ILE A 262 3.91 -3.42 -1.76
C ILE A 262 3.56 -2.05 -2.35
N ARG A 263 2.27 -1.68 -2.40
CA ARG A 263 1.79 -0.40 -2.96
C ARG A 263 1.86 0.78 -1.98
N ARG A 264 2.48 0.57 -0.82
CA ARG A 264 2.75 1.60 0.20
C ARG A 264 3.73 2.71 -0.25
N PHE A 265 4.45 2.52 -1.36
CA PHE A 265 5.53 3.40 -1.85
C PHE A 265 5.47 3.65 -3.37
#